data_AF-A0A923UHU9-F1
#
_entry.id   AF-A0A923UHU9-F1
#
_cell.length_a   1.000
_cell.length_b   1.000
_cell.length_c   1.000
_cell.angle_alpha   90.00
_cell.angle_beta   90.00
_cell.angle_gamma   90.00
#
_symmetry.space_group_name_H-M   'P 1'
#
loop_
_entity.id
_entity.type
_entity.pdbx_description
1 polymer ?
#
loop_
_entity_poly.entity_id
_entity_poly.type
_entity_poly.pdbx_seq_one_letter_code
_entity_poly.pdbx_strand_id
1 'polypeptide(L)'
;MEKKMFIWVCIVAISFASCTSQVEDSPQEQVLLVQKIVKDASFLKLRDIQQKKDDLVADGKVDFTKFNAEFVSREMKNCKSMDEAVEIYKKGGMPNAREYLELNTKYIQSLVEMKKNFPEMKNLSEVNRRELIEGSFTSNSQIQEKIMRRNNISDKQIQDYKNHKKLQ
;
A
#
# COMPACT_ATOMS: atom_id res chain seq x y z
N MET A 1 6.87 29.22 13.70
CA MET A 1 6.83 28.48 12.41
C MET A 1 6.64 26.99 12.71
N GLU A 2 5.46 26.64 13.21
CA GLU A 2 5.15 25.31 13.75
C GLU A 2 3.92 24.80 13.03
N LYS A 3 4.00 23.60 12.40
CA LYS A 3 2.92 22.73 11.85
C LYS A 3 3.36 22.03 10.56
N LYS A 4 4.42 21.21 10.60
CA LYS A 4 4.78 20.32 9.46
C LYS A 4 5.13 18.88 9.81
N MET A 5 4.90 18.41 11.03
CA MET A 5 5.21 17.02 11.43
C MET A 5 4.02 16.32 12.08
N PHE A 6 2.95 16.10 11.32
CA PHE A 6 1.84 15.25 11.78
C PHE A 6 1.23 14.40 10.66
N ILE A 7 2.09 13.83 9.79
CA ILE A 7 1.67 12.97 8.67
C ILE A 7 2.04 11.49 8.89
N TRP A 8 2.75 11.15 9.98
CA TRP A 8 3.42 9.85 10.08
C TRP A 8 2.70 8.73 10.85
N VAL A 9 1.41 8.87 11.22
CA VAL A 9 0.68 7.79 11.97
C VAL A 9 -0.76 7.51 11.47
N CYS A 10 -1.30 8.15 10.43
CA CYS A 10 -2.74 8.06 10.13
C CYS A 10 -3.15 7.11 8.98
N ILE A 11 -2.48 5.96 8.79
CA ILE A 11 -2.88 4.99 7.74
C ILE A 11 -3.92 3.94 8.23
N VAL A 12 -4.24 3.88 9.54
CA VAL A 12 -5.28 2.94 10.07
C VAL A 12 -6.42 3.66 10.82
N ALA A 13 -6.45 4.99 10.85
CA ALA A 13 -7.46 5.75 11.58
C ALA A 13 -7.95 6.99 10.81
N ILE A 14 -8.34 6.82 9.55
CA ILE A 14 -9.30 7.76 8.93
C ILE A 14 -10.69 7.27 9.34
N SER A 15 -10.94 7.31 10.65
CA SER A 15 -12.28 7.25 11.21
C SER A 15 -12.95 8.55 10.80
N PHE A 16 -14.06 8.43 10.08
CA PHE A 16 -14.90 9.50 9.55
C PHE A 16 -15.61 10.28 10.67
N ALA A 17 -14.86 10.88 11.58
CA ALA A 17 -15.40 11.77 12.61
C ALA A 17 -15.47 13.20 12.08
N SER A 18 -16.41 13.44 11.17
CA SER A 18 -16.96 14.78 10.99
C SER A 18 -18.44 14.65 10.70
N CYS A 19 -19.23 14.61 11.79
CA CYS A 19 -20.65 14.88 11.76
C CYS A 19 -20.86 16.30 11.26
N THR A 20 -20.98 16.45 9.95
CA THR A 20 -21.73 17.53 9.32
C THR A 20 -22.69 16.84 8.39
N SER A 21 -23.99 17.10 8.58
CA SER A 21 -25.11 16.54 7.82
C SER A 21 -24.74 16.31 6.35
N GLN A 22 -24.47 15.05 6.01
CA GLN A 22 -24.09 14.65 4.66
C GLN A 22 -25.33 14.75 3.79
N VAL A 23 -25.29 15.65 2.81
CA VAL A 23 -26.13 15.49 1.62
C VAL A 23 -25.51 14.29 0.90
N GLU A 24 -26.12 13.12 1.04
CA GLU A 24 -25.75 11.97 0.22
C GLU A 24 -26.09 12.33 -1.23
N ASP A 25 -25.06 12.36 -2.08
CA ASP A 25 -25.23 12.50 -3.51
C ASP A 25 -26.11 11.34 -4.02
N SER A 26 -26.94 11.59 -5.03
CA SER A 26 -27.84 10.56 -5.56
C SER A 26 -27.03 9.32 -6.02
N PRO A 27 -27.59 8.10 -5.97
CA PRO A 27 -26.88 6.89 -6.37
C PRO A 27 -26.22 6.99 -7.76
N GLN A 28 -26.86 7.67 -8.71
CA GLN A 28 -26.35 7.91 -10.06
C GLN A 28 -25.12 8.83 -10.06
N GLU A 29 -25.12 9.88 -9.25
CA GLU A 29 -23.98 10.79 -9.11
C GLU A 29 -22.77 10.08 -8.50
N GLN A 30 -23.00 9.21 -7.51
CA GLN A 30 -21.94 8.41 -6.92
C GLN A 30 -21.32 7.43 -7.93
N VAL A 31 -22.13 6.78 -8.78
CA VAL A 31 -21.62 5.89 -9.85
C VAL A 31 -20.79 6.67 -10.88
N LEU A 32 -21.27 7.83 -11.32
CA LEU A 32 -20.52 8.69 -12.25
C LEU A 32 -19.22 9.19 -11.64
N LEU A 33 -19.21 9.50 -10.35
CA LEU A 33 -18.01 9.88 -9.62
C LEU A 33 -16.99 8.74 -9.60
N VAL A 34 -17.40 7.52 -9.25
CA VAL A 34 -16.51 6.34 -9.29
C VAL A 34 -15.91 6.16 -10.69
N GLN A 35 -16.74 6.23 -11.74
CA GLN A 35 -16.27 6.10 -13.13
C GLN A 35 -15.26 7.18 -13.54
N LYS A 36 -15.38 8.40 -13.01
CA LYS A 36 -14.41 9.47 -13.24
C LYS A 36 -13.11 9.19 -12.48
N ILE A 37 -13.20 8.81 -11.22
CA ILE A 37 -12.02 8.55 -10.36
C ILE A 37 -11.17 7.41 -10.97
N VAL A 38 -11.78 6.29 -11.36
CA VAL A 38 -11.01 5.14 -11.87
C VAL A 38 -10.26 5.40 -13.18
N LYS A 39 -10.65 6.45 -13.91
CA LYS A 39 -10.00 6.89 -15.15
C LYS A 39 -8.99 8.02 -14.93
N ASP A 40 -8.92 8.58 -13.72
CA ASP A 40 -8.05 9.71 -13.42
C ASP A 40 -6.58 9.29 -13.30
N ALA A 41 -5.69 10.17 -13.75
CA ALA A 41 -4.26 9.93 -13.72
C ALA A 41 -3.71 9.73 -12.29
N SER A 42 -4.24 10.44 -11.29
CA SER A 42 -3.81 10.29 -9.89
C SER A 42 -4.21 8.93 -9.32
N PHE A 43 -5.40 8.43 -9.70
CA PHE A 43 -5.89 7.11 -9.31
C PHE A 43 -5.09 5.99 -9.99
N LEU A 44 -4.85 6.10 -11.30
CA LEU A 44 -4.07 5.11 -12.04
C LEU A 44 -2.63 5.01 -11.50
N LYS A 45 -1.98 6.15 -11.19
CA LYS A 45 -0.67 6.16 -10.52
C LYS A 45 -0.72 5.44 -9.17
N LEU A 46 -1.75 5.72 -8.38
CA LEU A 46 -1.93 5.12 -7.05
C LEU A 46 -2.09 3.60 -7.15
N ARG A 47 -2.89 3.12 -8.11
CA ARG A 47 -3.03 1.69 -8.43
C ARG A 47 -1.70 1.06 -8.82
N ASP A 48 -0.96 1.68 -9.71
CA ASP A 48 0.33 1.16 -10.18
C ASP A 48 1.37 1.12 -9.05
N ILE A 49 1.37 2.10 -8.14
CA ILE A 49 2.23 2.10 -6.95
C ILE A 49 1.83 0.97 -5.99
N GLN A 50 0.53 0.76 -5.77
CA GLN A 50 0.05 -0.32 -4.92
C GLN A 50 0.45 -1.69 -5.51
N GLN A 51 0.29 -1.89 -6.82
CA GLN A 51 0.73 -3.12 -7.49
C GLN A 51 2.23 -3.37 -7.28
N LYS A 52 3.07 -2.35 -7.38
CA LYS A 52 4.52 -2.47 -7.11
C LYS A 52 4.80 -2.85 -5.66
N LYS A 53 4.06 -2.30 -4.69
CA LYS A 53 4.18 -2.70 -3.27
C LYS A 53 3.80 -4.16 -3.07
N ASP A 54 2.74 -4.61 -3.74
CA ASP A 54 2.29 -6.01 -3.68
C ASP A 54 3.32 -6.95 -4.32
N ASP A 55 3.96 -6.53 -5.41
CA ASP A 55 5.05 -7.27 -6.04
C ASP A 55 6.28 -7.36 -5.12
N LEU A 56 6.63 -6.32 -4.34
CA LEU A 56 7.70 -6.43 -3.35
C LEU A 56 7.42 -7.50 -2.29
N VAL A 57 6.16 -7.63 -1.86
CA VAL A 57 5.74 -8.67 -0.91
C VAL A 57 5.78 -10.03 -1.56
N ALA A 58 5.20 -10.16 -2.76
CA ALA A 58 5.17 -11.40 -3.53
C ALA A 58 6.59 -11.92 -3.84
N ASP A 59 7.52 -11.03 -4.19
CA ASP A 59 8.92 -11.35 -4.46
C ASP A 59 9.72 -11.66 -3.18
N GLY A 60 9.14 -11.42 -1.99
CA GLY A 60 9.81 -11.63 -0.71
C GLY A 60 10.87 -10.56 -0.40
N LYS A 61 10.89 -9.48 -1.17
CA LYS A 61 11.73 -8.31 -0.88
C LYS A 61 11.25 -7.59 0.38
N VAL A 62 9.94 -7.58 0.62
CA VAL A 62 9.33 -7.09 1.85
C VAL A 62 8.61 -8.24 2.54
N ASP A 63 8.91 -8.45 3.81
CA ASP A 63 8.25 -9.46 4.65
C ASP A 63 7.74 -8.79 5.92
N PHE A 64 6.42 -8.81 6.11
CA PHE A 64 5.79 -8.23 7.29
C PHE A 64 5.69 -9.21 8.47
N THR A 65 5.97 -10.51 8.28
CA THR A 65 5.80 -11.53 9.33
C THR A 65 6.72 -11.32 10.52
N LYS A 66 7.92 -10.77 10.28
CA LYS A 66 8.93 -10.43 11.30
C LYS A 66 9.01 -8.93 11.57
N PHE A 67 8.10 -8.15 11.00
CA PHE A 67 8.14 -6.70 11.09
C PHE A 67 7.60 -6.20 12.43
N ASN A 68 8.45 -5.54 13.22
CA ASN A 68 8.06 -4.95 14.49
C ASN A 68 7.45 -3.55 14.26
N ALA A 69 6.15 -3.54 13.97
CA ALA A 69 5.40 -2.31 13.70
C ALA A 69 5.37 -1.34 14.90
N GLU A 70 5.35 -1.84 16.13
CA GLU A 70 5.35 -1.01 17.34
C GLU A 70 6.67 -0.26 17.52
N PHE A 71 7.79 -0.96 17.34
CA PHE A 71 9.12 -0.36 17.35
C PHE A 71 9.22 0.73 16.30
N VAL A 72 8.87 0.42 15.04
CA VAL A 72 8.93 1.39 13.95
C VAL A 72 8.05 2.60 14.24
N SER A 73 6.81 2.39 14.68
CA SER A 73 5.88 3.48 15.02
C SER A 73 6.43 4.41 16.12
N ARG A 74 7.08 3.86 17.14
CA ARG A 74 7.70 4.62 18.22
C ARG A 74 8.89 5.45 17.73
N GLU A 75 9.82 4.84 17.01
CA GLU A 75 11.05 5.50 16.55
C GLU A 75 10.79 6.54 15.47
N MET A 76 9.81 6.28 14.58
CA MET A 76 9.45 7.19 13.50
C MET A 76 8.96 8.56 13.99
N LYS A 77 8.52 8.71 15.24
CA LYS A 77 8.10 10.00 15.81
C LYS A 77 9.20 11.06 15.81
N ASN A 78 10.45 10.62 15.93
CA ASN A 78 11.63 11.51 16.00
C ASN A 78 12.44 11.49 14.71
N CYS A 79 11.99 10.76 13.68
CA CYS A 79 12.67 10.62 12.40
C CYS A 79 12.64 11.93 11.63
N LYS A 80 13.80 12.36 11.13
CA LYS A 80 13.98 13.64 10.43
C LYS A 80 14.32 13.50 8.96
N SER A 81 14.75 12.31 8.53
CA SER A 81 15.19 12.07 7.15
C SER A 81 14.73 10.71 6.62
N MET A 82 14.78 10.56 5.29
CA MET A 82 14.51 9.28 4.64
C MET A 82 15.53 8.22 5.04
N ASP A 83 16.81 8.59 5.19
CA ASP A 83 17.87 7.64 5.55
C ASP A 83 17.67 7.11 6.97
N GLU A 84 17.26 7.97 7.92
CA GLU A 84 16.87 7.53 9.26
C GLU A 84 15.66 6.59 9.22
N ALA A 85 14.64 6.90 8.41
CA ALA A 85 13.47 6.04 8.26
C ALA A 85 13.86 4.66 7.72
N VAL A 86 14.75 4.60 6.72
CA VAL A 86 15.27 3.34 6.18
C VAL A 86 15.94 2.51 7.26
N GLU A 87 16.79 3.11 8.08
CA GLU A 87 17.48 2.39 9.16
C GLU A 87 16.52 1.93 10.27
N ILE A 88 15.51 2.74 10.60
CA ILE A 88 14.45 2.35 11.55
C ILE A 88 13.68 1.13 11.01
N TYR A 89 13.27 1.15 9.74
CA TYR A 89 12.51 0.04 9.13
C TYR A 89 13.35 -1.23 9.01
N LYS A 90 14.65 -1.12 8.68
CA LYS A 90 15.58 -2.26 8.70
C LYS A 90 15.70 -2.87 10.08
N LYS A 91 15.90 -2.05 11.13
CA LYS A 91 15.93 -2.51 12.54
C LYS A 91 14.60 -3.13 12.95
N GLY A 92 13.50 -2.64 12.40
CA GLY A 92 12.17 -3.21 12.53
C GLY A 92 11.96 -4.53 11.79
N GLY A 93 12.94 -5.06 11.05
CA GLY A 93 12.85 -6.34 10.36
C GLY A 93 12.51 -6.26 8.86
N MET A 94 12.65 -5.10 8.21
CA MET A 94 12.44 -4.93 6.76
C MET A 94 13.76 -4.64 6.02
N PRO A 95 14.46 -5.65 5.47
CA PRO A 95 15.75 -5.47 4.82
C PRO A 95 15.73 -4.51 3.62
N ASN A 96 14.70 -4.61 2.76
CA ASN A 96 14.55 -3.76 1.57
C ASN A 96 13.70 -2.50 1.85
N ALA A 97 13.91 -1.86 3.01
CA ALA A 97 13.11 -0.73 3.48
C ALA A 97 13.06 0.47 2.53
N ARG A 98 14.16 0.77 1.81
CA ARG A 98 14.23 1.98 0.96
C ARG A 98 13.20 1.96 -0.17
N GLU A 99 13.19 0.89 -0.96
CA GLU A 99 12.26 0.76 -2.08
C GLU A 99 10.80 0.82 -1.60
N TYR A 100 10.50 0.16 -0.48
CA TYR A 100 9.19 0.23 0.15
C TYR A 100 8.80 1.65 0.60
N LEU A 101 9.71 2.36 1.27
CA LEU A 101 9.45 3.72 1.78
C LEU A 101 9.31 4.75 0.66
N GLU A 102 10.06 4.61 -0.43
CA GLU A 102 9.93 5.45 -1.63
C GLU A 102 8.59 5.24 -2.32
N LEU A 103 8.16 3.98 -2.49
CA LEU A 103 6.82 3.67 -3.01
C LEU A 103 5.74 4.19 -2.07
N ASN A 104 5.89 4.04 -0.76
CA ASN A 104 4.91 4.53 0.21
C ASN A 104 4.81 6.07 0.20
N THR A 105 5.93 6.77 0.00
CA THR A 105 5.95 8.23 -0.15
C THR A 105 5.19 8.66 -1.41
N LYS A 106 5.47 8.02 -2.55
CA LYS A 106 4.75 8.27 -3.81
C LYS A 106 3.25 7.97 -3.67
N TYR A 107 2.90 6.89 -2.98
CA TYR A 107 1.52 6.50 -2.70
C TYR A 107 0.77 7.60 -1.93
N ILE A 108 1.38 8.14 -0.87
CA ILE A 108 0.80 9.24 -0.08
C ILE A 108 0.63 10.51 -0.93
N GLN A 109 1.62 10.85 -1.75
CA GLN A 109 1.53 12.00 -2.65
C GLN A 109 0.37 11.86 -3.65
N SER A 110 0.23 10.68 -4.29
CA SER A 110 -0.88 10.41 -5.19
C SER A 110 -2.23 10.40 -4.49
N LEU A 111 -2.31 9.91 -3.24
CA LEU A 111 -3.53 10.00 -2.42
C LEU A 111 -3.93 11.45 -2.14
N VAL A 112 -2.97 12.32 -1.81
CA VAL A 112 -3.22 13.75 -1.56
C VAL A 112 -3.69 14.44 -2.83
N GLU A 113 -3.06 14.15 -3.98
CA GLU A 113 -3.46 14.67 -5.28
C GLU A 113 -4.89 14.24 -5.65
N MET A 114 -5.21 12.96 -5.47
CA MET A 114 -6.54 12.41 -5.72
C MET A 114 -7.61 13.07 -4.83
N LYS A 115 -7.33 13.26 -3.53
CA LYS A 115 -8.24 13.97 -2.61
C LYS A 115 -8.45 15.43 -3.00
N LYS A 116 -7.46 16.08 -3.60
CA LYS A 116 -7.57 17.45 -4.09
C LYS A 116 -8.41 17.52 -5.37
N ASN A 117 -8.26 16.54 -6.25
CA ASN A 117 -8.99 16.49 -7.53
C ASN A 117 -10.44 16.04 -7.36
N PHE A 118 -10.73 15.19 -6.36
CA PHE A 118 -12.06 14.65 -6.07
C PHE A 118 -12.42 14.81 -4.58
N PRO A 119 -12.62 16.05 -4.08
CA PRO A 119 -13.02 16.28 -2.71
C PRO A 119 -14.36 15.60 -2.34
N GLU A 120 -15.22 15.37 -3.32
CA GLU A 120 -16.50 14.65 -3.21
C GLU A 120 -16.35 13.16 -2.86
N MET A 121 -15.14 12.57 -2.93
CA MET A 121 -14.87 11.21 -2.45
C MET A 121 -15.27 11.01 -0.97
N LYS A 122 -15.29 12.09 -0.18
CA LYS A 122 -15.73 12.06 1.23
C LYS A 122 -17.23 11.73 1.37
N ASN A 123 -18.03 11.90 0.32
CA ASN A 123 -19.46 11.64 0.29
C ASN A 123 -19.81 10.25 -0.27
N LEU A 124 -18.83 9.50 -0.80
CA LEU A 124 -19.08 8.16 -1.31
C LEU A 124 -19.60 7.24 -0.19
N SER A 125 -20.66 6.48 -0.49
CA SER A 125 -21.17 5.43 0.38
C SER A 125 -20.11 4.35 0.65
N GLU A 126 -20.27 3.59 1.73
CA GLU A 126 -19.34 2.49 2.04
C GLU A 126 -19.27 1.44 0.92
N VAL A 127 -20.39 1.18 0.24
CA VAL A 127 -20.47 0.25 -0.89
C VAL A 127 -19.62 0.77 -2.05
N ASN A 128 -19.80 2.03 -2.45
CA ASN A 128 -19.05 2.62 -3.58
C ASN A 128 -17.56 2.80 -3.26
N ARG A 129 -17.22 3.08 -1.99
CA ARG A 129 -15.83 3.07 -1.53
C ARG A 129 -15.20 1.70 -1.63
N ARG A 130 -15.95 0.66 -1.25
CA ARG A 130 -15.51 -0.73 -1.34
C ARG A 130 -15.29 -1.12 -2.79
N GLU A 131 -16.23 -0.82 -3.70
CA GLU A 131 -16.06 -1.09 -5.13
C GLU A 131 -14.85 -0.39 -5.74
N LEU A 132 -14.60 0.88 -5.35
CA LEU A 132 -13.42 1.62 -5.78
C LEU A 132 -12.11 0.91 -5.38
N ILE A 133 -12.08 0.27 -4.21
CA ILE A 133 -10.91 -0.44 -3.67
C ILE A 133 -10.84 -1.88 -4.24
N GLU A 134 -11.87 -2.69 -4.05
CA GLU A 134 -11.90 -4.10 -4.44
C GLU A 134 -11.81 -4.31 -5.95
N GLY A 135 -12.38 -3.41 -6.76
CA GLY A 135 -12.31 -3.50 -8.22
C GLY A 135 -10.97 -3.05 -8.82
N SER A 136 -10.14 -2.35 -8.04
CA SER A 136 -8.96 -1.65 -8.58
C SER A 136 -7.63 -2.17 -8.07
N PHE A 137 -7.59 -2.81 -6.89
CA PHE A 137 -6.35 -3.30 -6.28
C PHE A 137 -6.21 -4.81 -6.38
N THR A 138 -4.97 -5.30 -6.38
CA THR A 138 -4.67 -6.73 -6.34
C THR A 138 -5.28 -7.35 -5.09
N SER A 139 -6.04 -8.43 -5.25
CA SER A 139 -6.62 -9.12 -4.10
C SER A 139 -5.54 -9.87 -3.30
N ASN A 140 -5.78 -10.10 -2.00
CA ASN A 140 -4.92 -10.96 -1.19
C ASN A 140 -4.74 -12.35 -1.82
N SER A 141 -5.78 -12.90 -2.47
CA SER A 141 -5.68 -14.19 -3.16
C SER A 141 -4.68 -14.17 -4.32
N GLN A 142 -4.63 -13.10 -5.11
CA GLN A 142 -3.67 -12.93 -6.20
C GLN A 142 -2.24 -12.76 -5.68
N ILE A 143 -2.06 -12.06 -4.55
CA ILE A 143 -0.74 -11.96 -3.88
C ILE A 143 -0.29 -13.33 -3.40
N GLN A 144 -1.17 -14.09 -2.73
CA GLN A 144 -0.87 -15.44 -2.26
C GLN A 144 -0.53 -16.40 -3.41
N GLU A 145 -1.25 -16.30 -4.54
CA GLU A 145 -0.95 -17.10 -5.72
C GLU A 145 0.45 -16.80 -6.26
N LYS A 146 0.86 -15.52 -6.33
CA LYS A 146 2.22 -15.14 -6.73
C LYS A 146 3.28 -15.72 -5.76
N ILE A 147 3.03 -15.66 -4.45
CA ILE A 147 3.92 -16.22 -3.43
C ILE A 147 4.06 -17.74 -3.60
N MET A 148 2.94 -18.47 -3.78
CA MET A 148 2.96 -19.92 -4.00
C MET A 148 3.73 -20.29 -5.25
N ARG A 149 3.51 -19.57 -6.37
CA ARG A 149 4.25 -19.79 -7.62
C ARG A 149 5.76 -19.62 -7.42
N ARG A 150 6.19 -18.56 -6.74
CA ARG A 150 7.61 -18.33 -6.41
C ARG A 150 8.19 -19.49 -5.59
N ASN A 151 7.50 -19.93 -4.55
CA ASN A 151 7.97 -21.02 -3.69
C ASN A 151 8.10 -22.32 -4.48
N ASN A 152 7.13 -22.66 -5.34
CA ASN A 152 7.18 -23.84 -6.20
C ASN A 152 8.37 -23.82 -7.18
N ILE A 153 8.69 -22.65 -7.75
CA ILE A 153 9.86 -22.49 -8.63
C ILE A 153 11.16 -22.71 -7.84
N SER A 154 11.26 -22.13 -6.65
CA SER A 154 12.42 -22.30 -5.76
C SER A 154 12.64 -23.77 -5.39
N ASP A 155 11.57 -24.49 -5.02
CA ASP A 155 11.65 -25.90 -4.66
C ASP A 155 12.08 -26.78 -5.84
N LYS A 156 11.56 -26.49 -7.04
CA LYS A 156 11.96 -27.18 -8.27
C LYS A 156 13.45 -26.98 -8.56
N GLN A 157 13.95 -25.76 -8.47
CA GLN A 157 15.37 -25.45 -8.68
C GLN A 157 16.28 -26.17 -7.68
N ILE A 158 15.88 -26.21 -6.40
CA ILE A 158 16.62 -26.95 -5.36
C ILE A 158 16.65 -28.45 -5.67
N GLN A 159 15.53 -29.01 -6.13
CA GLN A 159 15.44 -30.42 -6.47
C GLN A 159 16.30 -30.78 -7.69
N ASP A 160 16.25 -29.96 -8.75
CA ASP A 160 17.06 -30.14 -9.95
C ASP A 160 18.57 -30.07 -9.62
N TYR A 161 18.98 -29.13 -8.77
CA TYR A 161 20.36 -29.05 -8.28
C TYR A 161 20.79 -30.29 -7.49
N LYS A 162 19.94 -30.79 -6.58
CA LYS A 162 20.22 -32.01 -5.81
C LYS A 162 20.34 -33.24 -6.71
N ASN A 163 19.53 -33.34 -7.74
CA ASN A 163 19.57 -34.45 -8.70
C ASN A 163 20.86 -34.39 -9.55
N HIS A 164 21.26 -33.22 -10.02
CA HIS A 164 22.49 -33.04 -10.79
C HIS A 164 23.75 -33.38 -9.96
N LYS A 165 23.78 -33.00 -8.67
CA LYS A 165 24.92 -33.29 -7.78
C LYS A 165 25.05 -34.78 -7.40
N LYS A 166 23.98 -35.57 -7.48
CA LYS A 166 24.02 -37.03 -7.26
C LYS A 166 24.52 -37.82 -8.48
N LEU A 167 24.55 -37.19 -9.65
CA LEU A 167 24.97 -37.80 -10.92
C LEU A 167 26.45 -37.50 -11.26
N GLN A 168 27.14 -36.72 -10.42
CA GLN A 168 28.58 -36.46 -10.47
C GLN A 168 29.31 -37.30 -9.41
#